data_AF-A0A959VP31-F1
#
_entry.id   AF-A0A959VP31-F1
#
_cell.length_a   1.000
_cell.length_b   1.000
_cell.length_c   1.000
_cell.angle_alpha   90.00
_cell.angle_beta   90.00
_cell.angle_gamma   90.00
#
_symmetry.space_group_name_H-M   'P 1'
#
loop_
_entity.id
_entity.type
_entity.pdbx_description
1 polymer ?
#
loop_
_entity_poly.entity_id
_entity_poly.type
_entity_poly.pdbx_seq_one_letter_code
_entity_poly.pdbx_strand_id
1 'polypeptide(L)' 'PTGAGDSFAGGFLGYLDGEAGEIDQQALRTAMGYGTVLASYNVEEFGTERVGRLTRDEVESRLEALKSMTAFA' A
#
# COMPACT_ATOMS: atom_id res chain seq x y z
N PRO A 1 -16.13 -3.42 -3.82
CA PRO A 1 -15.64 -2.10 -3.36
C PRO A 1 -16.34 -1.65 -2.06
N THR A 2 -15.77 -2.09 -0.94
CA THR A 2 -16.01 -1.58 0.42
C THR A 2 -14.67 -1.78 1.15
N GLY A 3 -14.19 -0.78 1.90
CA GLY A 3 -12.92 -0.87 2.64
C GLY A 3 -11.63 -0.56 1.86
N ALA A 4 -11.71 -0.18 0.57
CA ALA A 4 -10.50 0.13 -0.22
C ALA A 4 -9.83 1.43 0.26
N GLY A 5 -10.62 2.44 0.65
CA GLY A 5 -10.11 3.68 1.24
C GLY A 5 -9.48 3.47 2.61
N ASP A 6 -10.10 2.63 3.45
CA ASP A 6 -9.54 2.28 4.77
C ASP A 6 -8.25 1.45 4.62
N SER A 7 -8.21 0.54 3.64
CA SER A 7 -6.99 -0.21 3.29
C SER A 7 -5.87 0.70 2.80
N PHE A 8 -6.20 1.72 1.99
CA PHE A 8 -5.26 2.75 1.57
C PHE A 8 -4.71 3.51 2.78
N ALA A 9 -5.60 4.03 3.63
CA ALA A 9 -5.23 4.81 4.81
C ALA A 9 -4.37 3.98 5.78
N GLY A 10 -4.73 2.71 5.99
CA GLY A 10 -3.96 1.79 6.82
C GLY A 10 -2.56 1.51 6.28
N GLY A 11 -2.42 1.25 4.96
CA GLY A 11 -1.11 1.06 4.33
C GLY A 11 -0.25 2.31 4.34
N PHE A 12 -0.86 3.47 4.09
CA PHE A 12 -0.19 4.76 4.09
C PHE A 12 0.33 5.14 5.49
N LEU A 13 -0.54 5.13 6.49
CA LEU A 13 -0.17 5.47 7.86
C LEU A 13 0.75 4.41 8.48
N GLY A 14 0.51 3.14 8.19
CA GLY A 14 1.36 2.05 8.68
C GLY A 14 2.79 2.11 8.14
N TYR A 15 2.98 2.55 6.89
CA TYR A 15 4.33 2.82 6.37
C TYR A 15 4.99 3.99 7.13
N LEU A 16 4.28 5.11 7.27
CA LEU A 16 4.82 6.31 7.93
C LEU A 16 5.14 6.09 9.42
N ASP A 17 4.37 5.27 10.13
CA ASP A 17 4.63 4.93 11.54
C ASP A 17 5.94 4.13 11.71
N GLY A 18 6.31 3.34 10.70
CA GLY A 18 7.55 2.58 10.68
C GLY A 18 8.78 3.36 10.26
N GLU A 19 8.63 4.58 9.74
CA GLU A 19 9.74 5.42 9.29
C GLU A 19 10.45 6.07 10.49
N ALA A 20 11.75 5.87 10.58
CA ALA A 20 12.58 6.50 11.61
C ALA A 20 13.12 7.84 11.10
N GLY A 21 12.39 8.94 11.33
CA GLY A 21 12.89 10.28 10.99
C GLY A 21 11.80 11.28 10.60
N GLU A 22 12.21 12.34 9.91
CA GLU A 22 11.29 13.31 9.35
C GLU A 22 10.55 12.73 8.13
N ILE A 23 9.25 12.98 8.07
CA ILE A 23 8.42 12.63 6.92
C ILE A 23 8.73 13.62 5.79
N ASP A 24 9.59 13.20 4.87
CA ASP A 24 9.92 13.96 3.67
C ASP A 24 9.01 13.58 2.48
N GLN A 25 9.20 14.26 1.35
CA GLN A 25 8.39 13.96 0.16
C GLN A 25 8.60 12.55 -0.39
N GLN A 26 9.77 11.95 -0.18
CA GLN A 26 10.04 10.60 -0.67
C GLN A 26 9.33 9.57 0.19
N ALA A 27 9.31 9.77 1.51
CA ALA A 27 8.54 8.96 2.45
C ALA A 27 7.04 9.05 2.12
N LEU A 28 6.50 10.24 1.85
CA LEU A 28 5.10 10.42 1.44
C LEU A 28 4.77 9.71 0.13
N ARG A 29 5.64 9.80 -0.88
CA ARG A 29 5.47 9.06 -2.15
C ARG A 29 5.48 7.56 -1.90
N THR A 30 6.44 7.06 -1.14
CA THR A 30 6.53 5.62 -0.84
C THR A 30 5.29 5.13 -0.07
N ALA A 31 4.83 5.91 0.93
CA ALA A 31 3.61 5.63 1.67
C ALA A 31 2.37 5.57 0.75
N MET A 32 2.25 6.48 -0.22
CA MET A 32 1.16 6.42 -1.21
C MET A 32 1.22 5.12 -2.03
N GLY A 33 2.41 4.67 -2.41
CA GLY A 33 2.61 3.39 -3.08
C GLY A 33 2.07 2.22 -2.25
N TYR A 34 2.47 2.11 -0.99
CA TYR A 34 1.97 1.07 -0.08
C TYR A 34 0.45 1.13 0.11
N GLY A 35 -0.11 2.31 0.33
CA GLY A 35 -1.56 2.50 0.42
C GLY A 35 -2.29 2.03 -0.85
N THR A 36 -1.79 2.39 -2.03
CA THR A 36 -2.38 1.98 -3.31
C THR A 36 -2.32 0.46 -3.52
N VAL A 37 -1.19 -0.17 -3.15
CA VAL A 37 -1.03 -1.62 -3.21
C VAL A 37 -2.05 -2.33 -2.31
N LEU A 38 -2.19 -1.92 -1.05
CA LEU A 38 -3.13 -2.54 -0.12
C LEU A 38 -4.59 -2.36 -0.58
N ALA A 39 -4.94 -1.16 -1.08
CA ALA A 39 -6.27 -0.92 -1.66
C ALA A 39 -6.53 -1.80 -2.89
N SER A 40 -5.51 -2.08 -3.71
CA SER A 40 -5.63 -2.95 -4.88
C SER A 40 -5.98 -4.39 -4.50
N TYR A 41 -5.47 -4.88 -3.37
CA TYR A 41 -5.81 -6.22 -2.86
C TYR A 41 -7.20 -6.27 -2.21
N ASN A 42 -7.63 -5.21 -1.52
CA ASN A 42 -8.96 -5.17 -0.92
C ASN A 42 -10.11 -5.27 -1.95
N VAL A 43 -9.85 -4.95 -3.23
CA VAL A 43 -10.88 -5.08 -4.28
C VAL A 43 -10.88 -6.45 -4.98
N GLU A 44 -9.95 -7.35 -4.66
CA GLU A 44 -9.83 -8.67 -5.28
C GLU A 44 -10.76 -9.74 -4.68
N GLU A 45 -11.17 -9.60 -3.40
CA GLU A 45 -12.09 -10.53 -2.73
C GLU A 45 -13.15 -9.76 -1.90
N PHE A 46 -14.15 -10.48 -1.39
CA PHE A 46 -15.17 -9.89 -0.52
C PHE A 46 -14.61 -9.54 0.86
N GLY A 47 -14.86 -8.30 1.29
CA GLY A 47 -14.46 -7.83 2.62
C GLY A 47 -12.94 -7.78 2.79
N THR A 48 -12.47 -8.16 3.98
CA THR A 48 -11.04 -8.09 4.37
C THR A 48 -10.30 -9.42 4.20
N GLU A 49 -10.94 -10.46 3.64
CA GLU A 49 -10.35 -11.80 3.55
C GLU A 49 -9.01 -11.81 2.80
N ARG A 50 -8.92 -11.08 1.68
CA ARG A 50 -7.70 -10.97 0.88
C ARG A 50 -6.56 -10.30 1.64
N VAL A 51 -6.88 -9.22 2.37
CA VAL A 51 -5.91 -8.43 3.15
C VAL A 51 -5.42 -9.23 4.36
N GLY A 52 -6.28 -10.04 4.98
CA GLY A 52 -5.92 -10.88 6.13
C GLY A 52 -4.92 -12.00 5.82
N ARG A 53 -4.79 -12.41 4.54
CA ARG A 53 -3.82 -13.43 4.08
C ARG A 53 -2.62 -12.83 3.34
N LEU A 54 -2.54 -11.51 3.26
CA LEU A 54 -1.52 -10.80 2.49
C LEU A 54 -0.13 -11.02 3.11
N THR A 55 0.84 -11.37 2.29
CA THR A 55 2.24 -11.46 2.70
C THR A 55 3.01 -10.22 2.30
N ARG A 56 4.15 -9.97 2.97
CA ARG A 56 5.02 -8.84 2.64
C ARG A 56 5.58 -8.95 1.22
N ASP A 57 5.96 -10.15 0.79
CA ASP A 57 6.52 -10.39 -0.54
C ASP A 57 5.51 -10.06 -1.65
N GLU A 58 4.23 -10.35 -1.44
CA GLU A 58 3.16 -9.94 -2.38
C GLU A 58 3.03 -8.42 -2.47
N VAL A 59 3.10 -7.72 -1.33
CA VAL A 59 3.05 -6.26 -1.29
C VAL A 59 4.22 -5.65 -2.06
N GLU A 60 5.44 -6.11 -1.79
CA GLU A 60 6.64 -5.64 -2.48
C GLU A 60 6.56 -5.93 -3.99
N SER A 61 6.13 -7.13 -4.38
CA SER A 61 5.96 -7.48 -5.80
C SER A 61 4.94 -6.59 -6.51
N ARG A 62 3.82 -6.27 -5.85
CA ARG A 62 2.79 -5.38 -6.40
C ARG A 62 3.25 -3.93 -6.41
N LEU A 63 4.06 -3.51 -5.45
CA LEU A 63 4.67 -2.18 -5.42
C LEU A 63 5.64 -1.99 -6.58
N GLU A 64 6.47 -2.98 -6.87
CA GLU A 64 7.36 -2.97 -8.05
C GLU A 64 6.56 -2.96 -9.36
N ALA A 65 5.47 -3.73 -9.44
CA ALA A 65 4.56 -3.66 -10.58
C ALA A 65 3.97 -2.24 -10.75
N LEU A 66 3.51 -1.62 -9.65
CA LEU A 66 3.00 -0.25 -9.66
C LEU A 66 4.06 0.74 -10.15
N LYS A 67 5.29 0.67 -9.63
CA LYS A 67 6.43 1.50 -10.08
C LYS A 67 6.78 1.27 -11.54
N SER A 68 6.65 0.04 -12.07
CA SER A 68 6.90 -0.23 -13.50
C SER A 68 5.85 0.38 -14.43
N MET A 69 4.61 0.53 -13.95
CA MET A 69 3.47 1.05 -14.72
C MET A 69 3.36 2.58 -14.64
N THR A 70 4.04 3.20 -13.68
CA THR A 70 3.93 4.62 -13.37
C THR A 70 5.32 5.26 -13.41
N ALA A 71 5.44 6.57 -13.64
CA ALA A 71 6.73 7.25 -13.55
C ALA A 71 7.19 7.46 -12.08
N PHE A 72 6.88 6.51 -11.20
CA PHE A 72 7.04 6.62 -9.77
C PHE A 72 8.46 6.21 -9.38
N ALA A 73 9.31 7.21 -9.18
CA ALA A 73 10.68 7.10 -8.67
C ALA A 73 10.94 8.26 -7.69
#